data_AF-A0A524AE98-F1
#
_entry.id   AF-A0A524AE98-F1
#
_cell.length_a   1.000
_cell.length_b   1.000
_cell.length_c   1.000
_cell.angle_alpha   90.00
_cell.angle_beta   90.00
_cell.angle_gamma   90.00
#
_symmetry.space_group_name_H-M   'P 1'
#
loop_
_entity.id
_entity.type
_entity.pdbx_description
1 polymer ?
#
loop_
_entity_poly.entity_id
_entity_poly.type
_entity_poly.pdbx_seq_one_letter_code
_entity_poly.pdbx_strand_id
1 'polypeptide(L)' 'MRKVIELSAFVFLLIGTLGLLMNEFVFDWGRPATLIFAAANVMGLLALGFAYWGMKQDA' A
#
# COMPACT_ATOMS: atom_id res chain seq x y z
N MET A 1 10.37 12.04 11.10
CA MET A 1 10.71 10.74 10.46
C MET A 1 9.55 9.75 10.57
N ARG A 2 9.13 9.34 11.78
CA ARG A 2 8.07 8.33 11.96
C ARG A 2 6.71 8.63 11.29
N LYS A 3 6.12 9.81 11.52
CA LYS A 3 4.88 10.24 10.83
C LYS A 3 4.99 10.25 9.31
N VAL A 4 6.18 10.51 8.77
CA VAL A 4 6.43 10.52 7.33
C VAL A 4 6.38 9.10 6.78
N ILE A 5 6.87 8.10 7.56
CA ILE A 5 6.83 6.68 7.21
C ILE A 5 5.39 6.14 7.24
N GLU A 6 4.60 6.51 8.25
CA GLU A 6 3.18 6.12 8.28
C GLU A 6 2.40 6.75 7.12
N LEU A 7 2.59 8.05 6.90
CA LEU A 7 1.91 8.76 5.83
C LEU A 7 2.31 8.22 4.45
N SER A 8 3.59 7.94 4.23
CA SER A 8 4.06 7.40 2.96
C SER A 8 3.54 5.98 2.72
N ALA A 9 3.52 5.12 3.74
CA ALA A 9 2.98 3.78 3.62
C ALA A 9 1.46 3.78 3.37
N PHE A 10 0.72 4.69 4.01
CA PHE A 10 -0.71 4.88 3.77
C PHE A 10 -1.00 5.41 2.36
N VAL A 11 -0.21 6.38 1.88
CA VAL A 11 -0.32 6.88 0.50
C VAL A 11 0.00 5.78 -0.52
N PHE A 12 1.00 4.93 -0.25
CA PHE A 12 1.34 3.80 -1.11
C PHE A 12 0.18 2.80 -1.24
N LEU A 13 -0.50 2.52 -0.13
CA LEU A 13 -1.70 1.71 -0.07
C LEU A 13 -2.86 2.30 -0.87
N LEU A 14 -3.11 3.60 -0.72
CA LEU A 14 -4.14 4.29 -1.50
C LEU A 14 -3.86 4.21 -2.99
N ILE A 15 -2.63 4.49 -3.42
CA ILE A 15 -2.24 4.43 -4.83
C ILE A 15 -2.38 3.00 -5.36
N GLY A 16 -1.92 1.99 -4.62
CA GLY A 16 -2.06 0.60 -5.02
C GLY A 16 -3.52 0.18 -5.16
N THR A 17 -4.37 0.57 -4.20
CA THR A 17 -5.80 0.22 -4.20
C THR A 17 -6.55 0.89 -5.34
N LEU A 18 -6.31 2.19 -5.55
CA LEU A 18 -6.87 2.93 -6.68
C LEU A 18 -6.36 2.39 -8.01
N GLY A 19 -5.08 2.01 -8.09
CA GLY A 19 -4.49 1.36 -9.26
C GLY A 19 -5.16 0.03 -9.59
N LEU A 20 -5.46 -0.81 -8.59
CA LEU A 20 -6.24 -2.05 -8.79
C LEU A 20 -7.64 -1.76 -9.34
N LEU A 21 -8.35 -0.80 -8.73
CA LEU A 21 -9.69 -0.41 -9.19
C LEU A 21 -9.65 0.13 -10.62
N MET A 22 -8.73 1.04 -10.92
CA MET A 22 -8.61 1.63 -12.25
C MET A 22 -8.20 0.59 -13.29
N ASN A 23 -7.32 -0.35 -12.93
CA ASN A 23 -6.95 -1.44 -13.82
C ASN A 23 -8.16 -2.32 -14.19
N GLU A 24 -8.97 -2.71 -13.20
CA GLU A 24 -10.11 -3.61 -13.41
C GLU A 24 -11.30 -2.90 -14.08
N PHE A 25 -11.55 -1.63 -13.76
CA PHE A 25 -12.78 -0.93 -14.19
C PHE A 25 -12.59 0.05 -15.35
N VAL A 26 -11.36 0.49 -15.66
CA VAL A 26 -11.12 1.58 -16.63
C VAL A 26 -10.12 1.20 -17.73
N PHE A 27 -8.96 0.65 -17.36
CA PHE A 27 -7.82 0.51 -18.28
C PHE A 27 -7.63 -0.89 -18.85
N ASP A 28 -8.09 -1.93 -18.16
CA ASP A 28 -7.93 -3.35 -18.53
C ASP A 28 -6.48 -3.69 -18.97
N TRP A 29 -5.47 -3.21 -18.22
CA TRP A 29 -4.05 -3.57 -18.50
C TRP A 29 -3.75 -5.05 -18.19
N GLY A 30 -4.78 -5.82 -17.81
CA GLY A 30 -4.71 -7.24 -17.58
C GLY A 30 -4.02 -7.65 -16.27
N ARG A 31 -3.77 -8.96 -16.15
CA ARG A 31 -3.20 -9.58 -14.95
C ARG A 31 -1.86 -9.00 -14.45
N PRO A 32 -0.86 -8.63 -15.29
CA PRO A 32 0.42 -8.18 -14.77
C PRO A 32 0.30 -6.88 -13.96
N ALA A 33 -0.54 -5.93 -14.39
CA ALA A 33 -0.81 -4.71 -13.64
C ALA A 33 -1.49 -5.01 -12.30
N THR A 34 -2.48 -5.90 -12.28
CA THR A 34 -3.15 -6.36 -11.05
C THR A 34 -2.14 -6.93 -10.05
N LEU A 35 -1.21 -7.77 -10.50
CA LEU A 35 -0.19 -8.36 -9.63
C LEU A 35 0.76 -7.31 -9.05
N ILE A 36 1.19 -6.33 -9.85
CA ILE A 36 2.07 -5.25 -9.40
C ILE A 36 1.38 -4.39 -8.33
N PHE A 37 0.14 -3.96 -8.58
CA PHE A 37 -0.59 -3.13 -7.62
C PHE A 37 -1.00 -3.91 -6.36
N ALA A 38 -1.32 -5.20 -6.48
CA ALA A 38 -1.58 -6.06 -5.33
C ALA A 38 -0.31 -6.24 -4.48
N ALA A 39 0.85 -6.50 -5.10
CA ALA A 39 2.12 -6.62 -4.39
C ALA A 39 2.50 -5.31 -3.68
N ALA A 40 2.31 -4.16 -4.35
CA ALA A 40 2.54 -2.85 -3.75
C ALA A 40 1.64 -2.60 -2.52
N ASN A 41 0.36 -3.01 -2.57
CA ASN A 41 -0.55 -2.92 -1.42
C ASN A 41 -0.09 -3.79 -0.24
N VAL A 42 0.28 -5.05 -0.50
CA VAL A 42 0.76 -5.96 0.55
C VAL A 42 2.01 -5.38 1.21
N MET A 43 2.94 -4.84 0.42
CA MET A 43 4.15 -4.19 0.95
C MET A 43 3.81 -2.93 1.77
N GLY A 44 2.86 -2.10 1.31
CA GLY A 44 2.37 -0.94 2.05
C GLY A 44 1.71 -1.31 3.39
N LEU A 45 0.92 -2.38 3.42
CA LEU A 45 0.30 -2.90 4.66
C LEU A 45 1.33 -3.43 5.63
N LEU A 46 2.33 -4.19 5.16
CA LEU A 46 3.41 -4.67 6.00
C LEU A 46 4.18 -3.50 6.60
N ALA A 47 4.53 -2.50 5.79
CA ALA A 47 5.23 -1.30 6.27
C ALA A 47 4.42 -0.55 7.35
N LEU A 48 3.11 -0.36 7.16
CA LEU A 48 2.23 0.22 8.18
C LEU A 48 2.15 -0.66 9.43
N GLY A 49 1.99 -1.97 9.26
CA GLY A 49 1.91 -2.92 10.35
C GLY A 49 3.17 -2.91 11.23
N PHE A 50 4.36 -2.90 10.62
CA PHE A 50 5.63 -2.78 11.34
C PHE A 50 5.78 -1.42 12.01
N ALA A 51 5.42 -0.32 11.32
CA ALA A 51 5.48 1.01 11.91
C ALA A 51 4.59 1.10 13.16
N TYR A 52 3.36 0.56 13.08
CA TYR A 52 2.39 0.57 14.17
C TYR A 52 2.73 -0.42 15.30
N TRP A 53 3.29 -1.59 14.98
CA TRP A 53 3.74 -2.54 16.00
C TRP A 53 4.95 -2.00 16.78
N GLY A 54 5.88 -1.33 16.09
CA GLY A 54 6.95 -0.58 16.74
C GLY A 54 6.40 0.52 17.67
N MET A 55 5.29 1.17 17.31
CA MET A 55 4.63 2.17 18.19
C MET A 55 4.11 1.57 19.48
N LYS A 56 3.61 0.34 19.44
CA LYS A 56 3.11 -0.36 20.64
C LYS A 56 4.23 -0.77 21.59
N GLN A 57 5.45 -0.89 21.11
CA GLN A 57 6.61 -1.29 21.93
C GLN A 57 7.31 -0.11 22.61
N ASP A 58 7.09 1.11 22.09
CA ASP A 58 7.64 2.38 22.61
C ASP A 58 6.65 3.16 23.52
N ALA A 59 5.43 2.66 23.73
CA ALA A 59 4.36 3.32 24.50
C ALA A 59 4.10 2.61 25.83
#